data_AF-A0A921GYE0-F1
#
_entry.id   AF-A0A921GYE0-F1
#
_cell.length_a   1.000
_cell.length_b   1.000
_cell.length_c   1.000
_cell.angle_alpha   90.00
_cell.angle_beta   90.00
_cell.angle_gamma   90.00
#
_symmetry.space_group_name_H-M   'P 1'
#
loop_
_entity.id
_entity.type
_entity.pdbx_description
1 polymer ?
#
loop_
_entity_poly.entity_id
_entity_poly.type
_entity_poly.pdbx_seq_one_letter_code
_entity_poly.pdbx_strand_id
1 'polypeptide(L)'
;STTRGPLHKGLPTLEEARFGNPIVNAHNLLATGINNVLIGDSAVNYDEASLISEYLHKQHISLNLTLFDKQYEQIFQHQHTSRPDNPATSIRSQEARSYCKTTFMPLNTDVRNKGDITIDNHLNGRYEGDLQIMKSNLPSHPHVNVAGHINEDDIALLHCIKGNYTFSFNIN
;
A
#
# COMPACT_ATOMS: atom_id res chain seq x y z
N SER A 1 -7.18 -14.23 15.53
CA SER A 1 -8.09 -15.04 14.68
C SER A 1 -8.05 -16.49 15.16
N THR A 2 -9.12 -17.25 14.99
CA THR A 2 -9.27 -18.61 15.54
C THR A 2 -9.48 -19.59 14.40
N THR A 3 -8.45 -20.39 14.11
CA THR A 3 -8.52 -21.41 13.07
C THR A 3 -9.39 -22.59 13.49
N ARG A 4 -10.13 -23.19 12.55
CA ARG A 4 -11.04 -24.29 12.83
C ARG A 4 -10.28 -25.60 13.08
N GLY A 5 -10.68 -26.31 14.14
CA GLY A 5 -10.18 -27.64 14.45
C GLY A 5 -10.69 -28.73 13.49
N PRO A 6 -10.13 -29.95 13.55
CA PRO A 6 -9.09 -30.37 14.49
C PRO A 6 -7.66 -30.02 14.03
N LEU A 7 -7.48 -29.61 12.77
CA LEU A 7 -6.14 -29.42 12.19
C LEU A 7 -5.58 -28.01 12.37
N HIS A 8 -6.43 -26.99 12.55
CA HIS A 8 -6.02 -25.60 12.74
C HIS A 8 -5.15 -25.03 11.60
N LYS A 9 -5.33 -25.52 10.36
CA LYS A 9 -4.55 -25.14 9.17
C LYS A 9 -5.22 -24.07 8.29
N GLY A 10 -6.30 -23.46 8.76
CA GLY A 10 -7.11 -22.52 7.99
C GLY A 10 -8.05 -23.22 6.98
N LEU A 11 -9.14 -22.53 6.61
CA LEU A 11 -10.16 -23.02 5.67
C LEU A 11 -10.24 -22.21 4.36
N PRO A 12 -9.18 -22.22 3.51
CA PRO A 12 -9.23 -21.56 2.22
C PRO A 12 -9.96 -22.40 1.17
N THR A 13 -10.44 -21.73 0.10
CA THR A 13 -10.90 -22.42 -1.12
C THR A 13 -9.74 -22.77 -2.06
N LEU A 14 -8.76 -21.87 -2.19
CA LEU A 14 -7.56 -22.06 -3.01
C LEU A 14 -6.36 -22.30 -2.08
N GLU A 15 -5.54 -23.33 -2.34
CA GLU A 15 -4.41 -23.66 -1.46
C GLU A 15 -3.35 -22.56 -1.39
N GLU A 16 -3.15 -21.80 -2.46
CA GLU A 16 -2.26 -20.63 -2.49
C GLU A 16 -2.65 -19.53 -1.49
N ALA A 17 -3.94 -19.49 -1.09
CA ALA A 17 -4.46 -18.49 -0.15
C ALA A 17 -4.21 -18.86 1.32
N ARG A 18 -3.77 -20.09 1.64
CA ARG A 18 -3.75 -20.64 3.01
C ARG A 18 -3.00 -19.80 4.03
N PHE A 19 -1.90 -19.17 3.61
CA PHE A 19 -1.05 -18.30 4.44
C PHE A 19 -0.96 -16.87 3.89
N GLY A 20 -1.82 -16.54 2.91
CA GLY A 20 -1.87 -15.22 2.30
C GLY A 20 -2.63 -14.23 3.17
N ASN A 21 -2.39 -12.94 2.93
CA ASN A 21 -3.17 -11.87 3.53
C ASN A 21 -4.64 -11.97 3.08
N PRO A 22 -5.64 -11.95 3.99
CA PRO A 22 -7.05 -12.13 3.62
C PRO A 22 -7.57 -11.08 2.63
N ILE A 23 -7.07 -9.85 2.66
CA ILE A 23 -7.45 -8.80 1.70
C ILE A 23 -6.97 -9.17 0.31
N VAL A 24 -5.73 -9.64 0.18
CA VAL A 24 -5.17 -10.11 -1.10
C VAL A 24 -5.96 -11.31 -1.61
N ASN A 25 -6.27 -12.26 -0.74
CA ASN A 25 -7.06 -13.43 -1.09
C ASN A 25 -8.47 -13.05 -1.56
N ALA A 26 -9.14 -12.15 -0.84
CA ALA A 26 -10.46 -11.64 -1.23
C ALA A 26 -10.39 -10.87 -2.55
N HIS A 27 -9.39 -10.02 -2.75
CA HIS A 27 -9.16 -9.30 -4.01
C HIS A 27 -9.03 -10.27 -5.19
N ASN A 28 -8.19 -11.30 -5.06
CA ASN A 28 -7.95 -12.28 -6.11
C ASN A 28 -9.23 -13.06 -6.45
N LEU A 29 -9.98 -13.52 -5.44
CA LEU A 29 -11.25 -14.22 -5.66
C LEU A 29 -12.26 -13.32 -6.38
N LEU A 30 -12.47 -12.09 -5.91
CA LEU A 30 -13.37 -11.13 -6.55
C LEU A 30 -12.96 -10.81 -8.00
N ALA A 31 -11.65 -10.76 -8.29
CA ALA A 31 -11.13 -10.52 -9.63
C ALA A 31 -11.46 -11.65 -10.63
N THR A 32 -11.77 -12.86 -10.15
CA THR A 32 -12.22 -13.99 -11.00
C THR A 32 -13.71 -13.93 -11.38
N GLY A 33 -14.46 -12.94 -10.86
CA GLY A 33 -15.90 -12.81 -11.08
C GLY A 33 -16.76 -13.44 -9.98
N ILE A 34 -16.16 -14.00 -8.93
CA ILE A 34 -16.88 -14.43 -7.72
C ILE A 34 -17.48 -13.20 -7.04
N ASN A 35 -18.75 -13.29 -6.63
CA ASN A 35 -19.46 -12.17 -6.02
C ASN A 35 -19.41 -12.15 -4.49
N ASN A 36 -19.15 -13.30 -3.85
CA ASN A 36 -19.20 -13.45 -2.40
C ASN A 36 -17.94 -14.17 -1.90
N VAL A 37 -17.28 -13.58 -0.90
CA VAL A 37 -16.13 -14.17 -0.21
C VAL A 37 -16.48 -14.29 1.27
N LEU A 38 -16.22 -15.47 1.86
CA LEU A 38 -16.52 -15.77 3.25
C LEU A 38 -15.23 -16.13 3.99
N ILE A 39 -15.12 -15.69 5.24
CA ILE A 39 -14.08 -16.17 6.15
C ILE A 39 -14.50 -17.56 6.64
N GLY A 40 -13.74 -18.59 6.26
CA GLY A 40 -14.10 -19.98 6.56
C GLY A 40 -13.81 -20.40 8.01
N ASP A 41 -12.79 -19.81 8.63
CA ASP A 41 -12.39 -20.09 10.01
C ASP A 41 -13.36 -19.50 11.04
N SER A 42 -13.31 -20.02 12.26
CA SER A 42 -14.32 -19.75 13.29
C SER A 42 -14.38 -18.29 13.76
N ALA A 43 -13.27 -17.56 13.69
CA ALA A 43 -13.23 -16.14 14.03
C ALA A 43 -12.06 -15.42 13.36
N VAL A 44 -12.31 -14.17 12.99
CA VAL A 44 -11.30 -13.17 12.59
C VAL A 44 -11.15 -12.17 13.75
N ASN A 45 -9.95 -11.65 13.99
CA ASN A 45 -9.78 -10.60 15.00
C ASN A 45 -10.40 -9.28 14.50
N TYR A 46 -10.67 -8.35 15.41
CA TYR A 46 -11.38 -7.12 15.07
C TYR A 46 -10.59 -6.22 14.09
N ASP A 47 -9.28 -6.08 14.29
CA ASP A 47 -8.44 -5.21 13.46
C ASP A 47 -8.38 -5.71 12.01
N GLU A 48 -8.17 -7.02 11.83
CA GLU A 48 -8.18 -7.71 10.54
C GLU A 48 -9.56 -7.61 9.87
N ALA A 49 -10.65 -7.81 10.64
CA ALA A 49 -12.01 -7.65 10.13
C ALA A 49 -12.29 -6.20 9.68
N SER A 50 -11.78 -5.22 10.43
CA SER A 50 -11.91 -3.81 10.10
C SER A 50 -11.20 -3.48 8.79
N LEU A 51 -9.95 -3.92 8.63
CA LEU A 51 -9.19 -3.70 7.39
C LEU A 51 -9.85 -4.39 6.17
N ILE A 52 -10.35 -5.62 6.33
CA ILE A 52 -11.11 -6.31 5.29
C ILE A 52 -12.37 -5.52 4.91
N SER A 53 -13.12 -5.03 5.91
CA SER A 53 -14.34 -4.25 5.71
C SER A 53 -14.06 -2.93 4.98
N GLU A 54 -13.02 -2.20 5.38
CA GLU A 54 -12.60 -0.96 4.72
C GLU A 54 -12.21 -1.20 3.26
N TYR A 55 -11.45 -2.25 3.00
CA TYR A 55 -11.09 -2.61 1.64
C TYR A 55 -12.33 -2.95 0.79
N LEU A 56 -13.21 -3.84 1.27
CA LEU A 56 -14.36 -4.32 0.50
C LEU A 56 -15.43 -3.26 0.26
N HIS A 57 -15.70 -2.41 1.25
CA HIS A 57 -16.81 -1.44 1.18
C HIS A 57 -16.38 -0.03 0.82
N LYS A 58 -15.17 0.39 1.19
CA LYS A 58 -14.68 1.75 0.98
C LYS A 58 -13.56 1.83 -0.05
N GLN A 59 -13.04 0.69 -0.54
CA GLN A 59 -11.89 0.65 -1.44
C GLN A 59 -10.69 1.41 -0.83
N HIS A 60 -10.52 1.25 0.48
CA HIS A 60 -9.47 1.88 1.28
C HIS A 60 -8.47 0.84 1.77
N ILE A 61 -7.18 1.18 1.77
CA ILE A 61 -6.11 0.34 2.33
C ILE A 61 -5.21 1.19 3.22
N SER A 62 -5.05 0.78 4.47
CA SER A 62 -4.06 1.34 5.41
C SER A 62 -2.78 0.51 5.33
N LEU A 63 -1.64 1.17 5.12
CA LEU A 63 -0.33 0.53 4.98
C LEU A 63 0.59 0.96 6.11
N ASN A 64 1.22 0.01 6.78
CA ASN A 64 2.26 0.30 7.77
C ASN A 64 3.59 0.56 7.05
N LEU A 65 4.32 1.57 7.51
CA LEU A 65 5.60 1.96 6.93
C LEU A 65 6.66 2.28 7.98
N THR A 66 7.91 2.20 7.55
CA THR A 66 9.06 2.81 8.23
C THR A 66 9.40 4.14 7.54
N LEU A 67 9.36 5.24 8.30
CA LEU A 67 9.71 6.57 7.82
C LEU A 67 11.23 6.76 7.87
N PHE A 68 11.83 7.21 6.77
CA PHE A 68 13.29 7.40 6.72
C PHE A 68 13.72 8.80 7.17
N ASP A 69 12.86 9.81 7.01
CA ASP A 69 13.15 11.17 7.45
C ASP A 69 11.87 11.93 7.84
N LYS A 70 11.91 12.65 8.96
CA LYS A 70 10.75 13.37 9.51
C LYS A 70 10.21 14.47 8.61
N GLN A 71 10.99 14.98 7.66
CA GLN A 71 10.51 16.02 6.73
C GLN A 71 9.30 15.56 5.90
N TYR A 72 9.12 14.25 5.71
CA TYR A 72 8.01 13.68 4.94
C TYR A 72 6.78 13.32 5.78
N GLU A 73 6.89 13.36 7.11
CA GLU A 73 5.87 12.90 8.05
C GLU A 73 4.51 13.56 7.77
N GLN A 74 4.50 14.88 7.55
CA GLN A 74 3.28 15.63 7.29
C GLN A 74 2.58 15.22 6.00
N ILE A 75 3.30 14.71 4.99
CA ILE A 75 2.68 14.21 3.75
C ILE A 75 2.01 12.86 4.04
N PHE A 76 2.68 11.97 4.77
CA PHE A 76 2.21 10.62 5.07
C PHE A 76 1.02 10.58 6.05
N GLN A 77 0.82 11.63 6.84
CA GLN A 77 -0.32 11.77 7.74
C GLN A 77 -1.66 12.02 7.03
N HIS A 78 -1.65 12.31 5.72
CA HIS A 78 -2.88 12.51 4.94
C HIS A 78 -3.35 11.21 4.30
N GLN A 79 -4.65 11.14 4.04
CA GLN A 79 -5.19 10.15 3.13
C GLN A 79 -4.84 10.54 1.69
N HIS A 80 -4.52 9.55 0.87
CA HIS A 80 -4.21 9.72 -0.55
C HIS A 80 -5.23 8.99 -1.41
N THR A 81 -5.47 9.50 -2.61
CA THR A 81 -6.17 8.78 -3.67
C THR A 81 -5.16 8.33 -4.72
N SER A 82 -5.23 7.05 -5.06
CA SER A 82 -4.49 6.45 -6.16
C SER A 82 -4.95 7.05 -7.49
N ARG A 83 -4.00 7.48 -8.32
CA ARG A 83 -4.32 7.98 -9.67
C ARG A 83 -4.95 6.90 -10.55
N PRO A 84 -5.94 7.23 -11.39
CA PRO A 84 -6.53 6.27 -12.33
C PRO A 84 -5.54 5.82 -13.42
N ASP A 85 -4.54 6.66 -13.73
CA ASP A 85 -3.54 6.48 -14.79
C ASP A 85 -2.17 6.04 -14.24
N ASN A 86 -2.17 5.18 -13.21
CA ASN A 86 -0.93 4.66 -12.63
C ASN A 86 -0.14 3.82 -13.64
N PRO A 87 1.21 3.97 -13.69
CA PRO A 87 2.05 3.02 -14.41
C PRO A 87 2.04 1.65 -13.71
N ALA A 88 2.38 0.59 -14.44
CA ALA A 88 2.47 -0.76 -13.86
C ALA A 88 3.49 -0.84 -12.70
N THR A 89 4.48 0.06 -12.70
CA THR A 89 5.62 0.08 -11.78
C THR A 89 5.37 0.83 -10.48
N SER A 90 4.33 1.67 -10.37
CA SER A 90 4.09 2.47 -9.15
C SER A 90 2.63 2.88 -8.97
N ILE A 91 2.26 3.13 -7.72
CA ILE A 91 1.00 3.78 -7.32
C ILE A 91 1.34 5.23 -7.04
N ARG A 92 0.58 6.17 -7.60
CA ARG A 92 0.82 7.61 -7.44
C ARG A 92 -0.33 8.26 -6.70
N SER A 93 -0.02 9.14 -5.75
CA SER A 93 -1.04 9.97 -5.10
C SER A 93 -1.53 11.09 -6.02
N GLN A 94 -2.82 11.43 -5.96
CA GLN A 94 -3.38 12.60 -6.64
C GLN A 94 -3.02 13.91 -5.91
N GLU A 95 -2.98 13.87 -4.58
CA GLU A 95 -2.99 15.04 -3.70
C GLU A 95 -1.63 15.41 -3.12
N ALA A 96 -0.66 14.49 -3.11
CA ALA A 96 0.59 14.65 -2.35
C ALA A 96 1.32 15.99 -2.58
N ARG A 97 1.35 16.49 -3.83
CA ARG A 97 1.95 17.79 -4.14
C ARG A 97 1.28 18.97 -3.43
N SER A 98 -0.03 18.89 -3.19
CA SER A 98 -0.77 19.90 -2.42
C SER A 98 -0.50 19.81 -0.91
N TYR A 99 -0.04 18.66 -0.42
CA TYR A 99 0.37 18.46 0.97
C TYR A 99 1.78 18.92 1.24
N CYS A 100 2.60 19.08 0.19
CA CYS A 100 3.97 19.56 0.26
C CYS A 100 3.97 21.08 0.55
N LYS A 101 4.51 21.47 1.71
CA LYS A 101 4.60 22.88 2.16
C LYS A 101 6.02 23.45 2.10
N THR A 102 7.00 22.61 1.80
CA THR A 102 8.43 22.92 1.86
C THR A 102 9.15 22.32 0.66
N THR A 103 10.27 22.91 0.28
CA THR A 103 11.12 22.36 -0.78
C THR A 103 11.94 21.17 -0.25
N PHE A 104 12.03 20.11 -1.04
CA PHE A 104 12.83 18.92 -0.71
C PHE A 104 14.18 18.95 -1.43
N MET A 105 15.26 18.88 -0.67
CA MET A 105 16.61 18.69 -1.22
C MET A 105 16.83 17.22 -1.59
N PRO A 106 17.68 16.90 -2.58
CA PRO A 106 18.10 15.53 -2.86
C PRO A 106 18.60 14.83 -1.60
N LEU A 107 17.93 13.74 -1.22
CA LEU A 107 18.23 12.93 -0.05
C LEU A 107 17.79 11.49 -0.33
N ASN A 108 18.62 10.49 -0.01
CA ASN A 108 18.33 9.07 -0.25
C ASN A 108 17.86 8.81 -1.70
N THR A 109 18.63 9.29 -2.69
CA THR A 109 18.29 9.17 -4.13
C THR A 109 18.74 7.83 -4.73
N ASP A 110 18.79 6.79 -3.90
CA ASP A 110 19.30 5.46 -4.19
C ASP A 110 18.31 4.63 -5.03
N VAL A 111 18.64 3.35 -5.24
CA VAL A 111 17.76 2.38 -5.91
C VAL A 111 16.40 2.36 -5.23
N ARG A 112 15.33 2.32 -6.04
CA ARG A 112 13.94 2.35 -5.58
C ARG A 112 13.38 0.94 -5.67
N ASN A 113 13.38 0.22 -4.57
CA ASN A 113 12.91 -1.14 -4.47
C ASN A 113 11.38 -1.20 -4.40
N LYS A 114 10.79 -2.35 -4.74
CA LYS A 114 9.38 -2.63 -4.47
C LYS A 114 9.09 -2.39 -2.98
N GLY A 115 8.01 -1.67 -2.69
CA GLY A 115 7.67 -1.25 -1.32
C GLY A 115 8.25 0.10 -0.92
N ASP A 116 9.22 0.66 -1.64
CA ASP A 116 9.71 2.01 -1.35
C ASP A 116 8.61 3.05 -1.63
N ILE A 117 8.54 4.04 -0.74
CA ILE A 117 7.73 5.24 -0.92
C ILE A 117 8.68 6.35 -1.31
N THR A 118 8.44 6.95 -2.47
CA THR A 118 9.30 7.97 -3.03
C THR A 118 8.59 9.31 -3.10
N ILE A 119 9.34 10.39 -2.91
CA ILE A 119 8.88 11.76 -3.11
C ILE A 119 9.85 12.46 -4.06
N ASP A 120 9.31 13.04 -5.12
CA ASP A 120 10.09 13.83 -6.07
C ASP A 120 10.63 15.11 -5.39
N ASN A 121 11.93 15.37 -5.54
CA ASN A 121 12.60 16.52 -4.93
C ASN A 121 12.60 17.76 -5.87
N HIS A 122 13.14 18.89 -5.40
CA HIS A 122 13.09 20.15 -6.15
C HIS A 122 13.73 20.12 -7.54
N LEU A 123 14.66 19.19 -7.79
CA LEU A 123 15.25 19.03 -9.12
C LEU A 123 14.22 18.56 -10.16
N ASN A 124 13.09 17.99 -9.72
CA ASN A 124 11.99 17.60 -10.61
C ASN A 124 10.99 18.72 -10.91
N GLY A 125 11.29 19.96 -10.49
CA GLY A 125 10.54 21.16 -10.84
C GLY A 125 9.05 21.05 -10.51
N ARG A 126 8.17 21.11 -11.52
CA ARG A 126 6.71 21.04 -11.33
C ARG A 126 6.20 19.75 -10.67
N TYR A 127 7.04 18.73 -10.60
CA TYR A 127 6.74 17.44 -9.98
C TYR A 127 7.25 17.34 -8.54
N GLU A 128 7.93 18.35 -8.00
CA GLU A 128 8.31 18.35 -6.59
C GLU A 128 7.12 18.03 -5.68
N GLY A 129 7.33 17.10 -4.74
CA GLY A 129 6.30 16.60 -3.83
C GLY A 129 5.41 15.48 -4.39
N ASP A 130 5.63 14.99 -5.63
CA ASP A 130 4.86 13.85 -6.16
C ASP A 130 5.23 12.58 -5.38
N LEU A 131 4.24 12.00 -4.70
CA LEU A 131 4.41 10.78 -3.91
C LEU A 131 4.06 9.55 -4.73
N GLN A 132 4.93 8.54 -4.66
CA GLN A 132 4.72 7.25 -5.31
C GLN A 132 5.07 6.09 -4.39
N ILE A 133 4.37 4.96 -4.53
CA ILE A 133 4.72 3.68 -3.91
C ILE A 133 5.18 2.72 -5.01
N MET A 134 6.37 2.16 -4.87
CA MET A 134 6.97 1.30 -5.88
C MET A 134 6.36 -0.11 -5.87
N LYS A 135 5.89 -0.57 -7.04
CA LYS A 135 5.41 -1.95 -7.26
C LYS A 135 6.49 -2.88 -7.84
N SER A 136 7.58 -2.30 -8.33
CA SER A 136 8.72 -3.00 -8.92
C SER A 136 10.00 -2.21 -8.66
N ASN A 137 11.14 -2.88 -8.68
CA ASN A 137 12.43 -2.23 -8.53
C ASN A 137 12.70 -1.30 -9.74
N LEU A 138 13.16 -0.09 -9.46
CA LEU A 138 13.61 0.91 -10.43
C LEU A 138 15.01 1.40 -10.04
N PRO A 139 15.85 1.81 -11.01
CA PRO A 139 17.16 2.38 -10.71
C PRO A 139 17.03 3.68 -9.91
N SER A 140 18.13 4.08 -9.29
CA SER A 140 18.27 5.39 -8.65
C SER A 140 17.95 6.54 -9.60
N HIS A 141 17.48 7.65 -9.04
CA HIS A 141 17.22 8.85 -9.81
C HIS A 141 17.51 10.09 -8.96
N PRO A 142 18.39 11.01 -9.39
CA PRO A 142 18.84 12.13 -8.57
C PRO A 142 17.71 13.10 -8.17
N HIS A 143 16.59 13.07 -8.89
CA HIS A 143 15.42 13.93 -8.62
C HIS A 143 14.34 13.27 -7.75
N VAL A 144 14.59 12.05 -7.25
CA VAL A 144 13.58 11.27 -6.51
C VAL A 144 14.19 10.78 -5.22
N ASN A 145 13.63 11.22 -4.10
CA ASN A 145 14.05 10.79 -2.77
C ASN A 145 13.28 9.52 -2.35
N VAL A 146 13.96 8.57 -1.72
CA VAL A 146 13.32 7.47 -0.99
C VAL A 146 12.98 7.98 0.41
N ALA A 147 11.68 8.12 0.69
CA ALA A 147 11.14 8.77 1.88
C ALA A 147 10.74 7.77 2.99
N GLY A 148 10.53 6.51 2.63
CA GLY A 148 10.21 5.43 3.55
C GLY A 148 10.01 4.11 2.82
N HIS A 149 9.64 3.07 3.57
CA HIS A 149 9.42 1.74 3.04
C HIS A 149 8.18 1.11 3.68
N ILE A 150 7.33 0.49 2.87
CA ILE A 150 6.17 -0.29 3.34
C ILE A 150 6.66 -1.54 4.07
N ASN A 151 6.07 -1.86 5.21
CA ASN A 151 6.43 -3.06 5.95
C ASN A 151 6.18 -4.32 5.10
N GLU A 152 7.03 -5.34 5.25
CA GLU A 152 7.02 -6.54 4.42
C GLU A 152 5.64 -7.22 4.38
N ASP A 153 4.95 -7.28 5.52
CA ASP A 153 3.62 -7.89 5.66
C ASP A 153 2.53 -7.20 4.80
N ASP A 154 2.75 -5.92 4.47
CA ASP A 154 1.81 -5.09 3.70
C ASP A 154 2.20 -4.95 2.22
N ILE A 155 3.40 -5.37 1.80
CA ILE A 155 3.85 -5.24 0.39
C ILE A 155 2.89 -5.95 -0.58
N ALA A 156 2.29 -7.07 -0.16
CA ALA A 156 1.32 -7.79 -0.98
C ALA A 156 0.04 -6.98 -1.23
N LEU A 157 -0.35 -6.07 -0.32
CA LEU A 157 -1.52 -5.21 -0.45
C LEU A 157 -1.39 -4.20 -1.60
N LEU A 158 -0.17 -3.88 -2.05
CA LEU A 158 0.06 -3.00 -3.20
C LEU A 158 -0.56 -3.55 -4.51
N HIS A 159 -0.78 -4.87 -4.59
CA HIS A 159 -1.52 -5.47 -5.70
C HIS A 159 -3.00 -5.07 -5.69
N CYS A 160 -3.56 -4.80 -4.51
CA CYS A 160 -4.97 -4.56 -4.31
C CYS A 160 -5.41 -3.11 -4.61
N ILE A 161 -4.46 -2.16 -4.58
CA ILE A 161 -4.72 -0.74 -4.83
C ILE A 161 -4.90 -0.49 -6.33
N LYS A 162 -6.14 -0.22 -6.73
CA LYS A 162 -6.48 0.17 -8.11
C LYS A 162 -6.53 1.69 -8.27
N GLY A 163 -6.76 2.15 -9.50
CA GLY A 163 -7.04 3.56 -9.76
C GLY A 163 -8.28 4.03 -8.99
N ASN A 164 -8.24 5.25 -8.45
CA ASN A 164 -9.27 5.87 -7.61
C ASN A 164 -9.51 5.21 -6.24
N TYR A 165 -8.77 4.15 -5.90
CA TYR A 165 -8.80 3.62 -4.53
C TYR A 165 -8.08 4.59 -3.60
N THR A 166 -8.45 4.59 -2.32
CA THR A 166 -7.78 5.42 -1.33
C THR A 166 -6.79 4.60 -0.52
N PHE A 167 -5.74 5.25 -0.03
CA PHE A 167 -4.79 4.64 0.88
C PHE A 167 -4.31 5.64 1.93
N SER A 168 -3.93 5.12 3.08
CA SER A 168 -3.35 5.87 4.19
C SER A 168 -2.13 5.14 4.73
N PHE A 169 -1.34 5.84 5.54
CA PHE A 169 -0.13 5.28 6.14
C PHE A 169 -0.19 5.30 7.66
N ASN A 170 0.29 4.22 8.26
CA ASN A 170 0.62 4.16 9.68
C ASN A 170 2.14 4.19 9.82
N ILE A 171 2.66 5.22 10.49
CA ILE A 171 4.10 5.39 10.71
C ILE A 171 4.47 4.66 12.00
N ASN A 172 5.39 3.71 11.90
CA ASN A 172 5.95 2.98 13.05
C ASN A 172 7.05 3.76 13.77
#